data_AF-A0A067M659-F1
#
_entry.id   AF-A0A067M659-F1
#
_cell.length_a   1.000
_cell.length_b   1.000
_cell.length_c   1.000
_cell.angle_alpha   90.00
_cell.angle_beta   90.00
_cell.angle_gamma   90.00
#
_symmetry.space_group_name_H-M   'P 1'
#
loop_
_entity.id
_entity.type
_entity.pdbx_description
1 polymer ?
#
loop_
_entity_poly.entity_id
_entity_poly.type
_entity_poly.pdbx_seq_one_letter_code
_entity_poly.pdbx_strand_id
1 'polypeptide(L)'
;KKIQFSGPLKERLEDECKRAKADYHVPERNVATRWNSTVVMMDSAFALKTPVDNLCDCEPGLGKYKLTTLEWEIVTQLRPVLAGFLSATTHMSESNTCLVTDVIPLIDALHAGLMSVVSDESKHRTVRHAAQRGIAALDKYYSKTDESYL
;
A
#
# COMPACT_ATOMS: atom_id res chain seq x y z
N LYS A 1 18.05 6.77 -11.63
CA LYS A 1 17.72 5.83 -12.74
C LYS A 1 16.38 5.17 -12.42
N LYS A 2 15.52 4.87 -13.41
CA LYS A 2 14.21 4.25 -13.18
C LYS A 2 14.21 2.87 -13.86
N ILE A 3 13.93 1.81 -13.10
CA ILE A 3 13.96 0.41 -13.59
C ILE A 3 13.00 0.24 -14.79
N GLN A 4 11.81 0.81 -14.73
CA GLN A 4 10.80 0.72 -15.80
C GLN A 4 11.28 1.19 -17.19
N PHE A 5 12.21 2.15 -17.25
CA PHE A 5 12.67 2.76 -18.49
C PHE A 5 14.08 2.32 -18.91
N SER A 6 14.70 1.39 -18.17
CA SER A 6 16.07 0.95 -18.42
C SER A 6 16.10 -0.56 -18.65
N GLY A 7 16.34 -0.96 -19.91
CA GLY A 7 16.55 -2.37 -20.29
C GLY A 7 17.60 -3.06 -19.41
N PRO A 8 18.80 -2.48 -19.24
CA PRO A 8 19.84 -3.09 -18.41
C PRO A 8 19.43 -3.32 -16.95
N LEU A 9 18.66 -2.40 -16.34
CA LEU A 9 18.19 -2.57 -14.96
C LEU A 9 17.08 -3.62 -14.86
N LYS A 10 16.27 -3.80 -15.91
CA LYS A 10 15.25 -4.85 -15.95
C LYS A 10 15.89 -6.23 -16.03
N GLU A 11 16.87 -6.40 -16.92
CA GLU A 11 17.63 -7.64 -17.08
C GLU A 11 18.31 -8.02 -15.76
N ARG A 12 18.98 -7.06 -15.11
CA ARG A 12 19.62 -7.31 -13.81
C ARG A 12 18.64 -7.62 -12.69
N LEU A 13 17.47 -6.98 -12.66
CA LEU A 13 16.42 -7.34 -11.71
C LEU A 13 15.90 -8.77 -11.97
N GLU A 14 15.73 -9.15 -13.23
CA GLU A 14 15.30 -10.50 -13.62
C GLU A 14 16.32 -11.56 -13.17
N ASP A 15 17.61 -11.29 -13.33
CA ASP A 15 18.69 -12.16 -12.84
C ASP A 15 18.66 -12.32 -11.31
N GLU A 16 18.43 -11.24 -10.57
CA GLU A 16 18.27 -11.30 -9.11
C GLU A 16 16.99 -12.05 -8.70
N CYS A 17 15.91 -11.95 -9.47
CA CYS A 17 14.69 -12.74 -9.25
C CYS A 17 14.97 -14.24 -9.42
N LYS A 18 15.70 -14.63 -10.48
CA LYS A 18 16.13 -16.02 -10.71
C LYS A 18 16.98 -16.55 -9.55
N ARG A 19 17.91 -15.73 -9.03
CA ARG A 19 18.76 -16.09 -7.87
C ARG A 19 17.95 -16.26 -6.58
N ALA A 20 17.00 -15.37 -6.34
CA ALA A 20 16.15 -15.39 -5.16
C ALA A 20 14.96 -16.37 -5.25
N LYS A 21 14.76 -17.02 -6.41
CA LYS A 21 13.58 -17.86 -6.73
C LYS A 21 12.26 -17.10 -6.54
N ALA A 22 12.25 -15.82 -6.91
CA ALA A 22 11.06 -14.97 -6.91
C ALA A 22 10.51 -14.86 -8.34
N ASP A 23 9.19 -14.75 -8.46
CA ASP A 23 8.55 -14.51 -9.75
C ASP A 23 8.88 -13.09 -10.23
N TYR A 24 9.46 -12.99 -11.42
CA TYR A 24 9.84 -11.71 -11.99
C TYR A 24 8.63 -10.96 -12.53
N HIS A 25 8.56 -9.67 -12.19
CA HIS A 25 7.75 -8.68 -12.89
C HIS A 25 8.41 -7.31 -12.81
N VAL A 26 7.97 -6.39 -13.66
CA VAL A 26 8.37 -4.98 -13.54
C VAL A 26 7.57 -4.38 -12.38
N PRO A 27 8.22 -3.77 -11.37
CA PRO A 27 7.50 -3.15 -10.26
C PRO A 27 6.47 -2.15 -10.75
N GLU A 28 5.24 -2.28 -10.23
CA GLU A 28 4.13 -1.39 -10.57
C GLU A 28 4.47 0.06 -10.24
N ARG A 29 3.96 0.99 -11.04
CA ARG A 29 4.25 2.41 -10.88
C ARG A 29 3.20 3.08 -10.00
N ASN A 30 3.65 3.86 -9.03
CA ASN A 30 2.77 4.80 -8.35
C ASN A 30 2.38 5.97 -9.28
N VAL A 31 1.07 6.18 -9.42
CA VAL A 31 0.46 7.20 -10.27
C VAL A 31 -0.38 8.12 -9.38
N ALA A 32 0.05 9.38 -9.24
CA ALA A 32 -0.56 10.34 -8.33
C ALA A 32 -2.07 10.56 -8.54
N THR A 33 -2.55 10.40 -9.78
CA THR A 33 -3.97 10.55 -10.13
C THR A 33 -4.80 9.29 -9.93
N ARG A 34 -4.19 8.14 -9.61
CA ARG A 34 -4.86 6.86 -9.38
C ARG A 34 -4.68 6.46 -7.91
N TRP A 35 -5.71 6.70 -7.10
CA TRP A 35 -5.64 6.54 -5.64
C TRP A 35 -5.18 5.14 -5.19
N ASN A 36 -5.54 4.09 -5.95
CA ASN A 36 -5.17 2.71 -5.65
C ASN A 36 -3.74 2.33 -6.05
N SER A 37 -3.07 3.13 -6.88
CA SER A 37 -1.75 2.77 -7.45
C SER A 37 -0.63 2.71 -6.42
N THR A 38 -0.76 3.44 -5.30
CA THR A 38 0.23 3.36 -4.20
C THR A 38 0.21 1.98 -3.53
N VAL A 39 -0.98 1.40 -3.32
CA VAL A 39 -1.13 0.07 -2.70
C VAL A 39 -0.59 -1.00 -3.64
N VAL A 40 -0.99 -0.95 -4.91
CA VAL A 40 -0.53 -1.87 -5.95
C VAL A 40 0.98 -1.82 -6.14
N MET A 41 1.57 -0.61 -6.18
CA MET A 41 3.03 -0.44 -6.21
C MET A 41 3.70 -1.07 -4.98
N MET A 42 3.15 -0.84 -3.78
CA MET A 42 3.72 -1.35 -2.53
C MET A 42 3.70 -2.89 -2.48
N ASP A 43 2.58 -3.52 -2.84
CA ASP A 43 2.47 -4.97 -2.93
C ASP A 43 3.42 -5.55 -3.97
N SER A 44 3.48 -4.93 -5.15
CA SER A 44 4.38 -5.32 -6.23
C SER A 44 5.85 -5.23 -5.80
N ALA A 45 6.26 -4.17 -5.12
CA ALA A 45 7.63 -4.00 -4.66
C ALA A 45 7.97 -4.99 -3.53
N PHE A 46 7.00 -5.28 -2.65
CA PHE A 46 7.17 -6.23 -1.56
C PHE A 46 7.37 -7.66 -2.06
N ALA A 47 6.66 -8.08 -3.11
CA ALA A 47 6.86 -9.38 -3.76
C ALA A 47 8.31 -9.56 -4.28
N LEU A 48 8.98 -8.46 -4.62
CA LEU A 48 10.35 -8.41 -5.11
C LEU A 48 11.35 -7.95 -4.05
N LYS A 49 10.99 -7.98 -2.75
CA LYS A 49 11.82 -7.44 -1.66
C LYS A 49 13.28 -7.90 -1.74
N THR A 50 13.51 -9.22 -1.77
CA THR A 50 14.87 -9.79 -1.78
C THR A 50 15.63 -9.44 -3.07
N PRO A 51 15.08 -9.65 -4.28
CA PRO A 51 15.72 -9.20 -5.52
C PRO A 51 16.05 -7.70 -5.56
N VAL A 52 15.14 -6.85 -5.06
CA VAL A 52 15.31 -5.39 -5.06
C VAL A 52 16.41 -4.97 -4.09
N ASP A 53 16.46 -5.56 -2.90
CA ASP A 53 17.53 -5.28 -1.93
C ASP A 53 18.90 -5.71 -2.48
N ASN A 54 18.99 -6.89 -3.09
CA ASN A 54 20.22 -7.37 -3.73
C ASN A 54 20.66 -6.48 -4.88
N LEU A 55 19.70 -6.06 -5.72
CA LEU A 55 19.97 -5.14 -6.83
C LEU A 55 20.51 -3.81 -6.32
N CYS A 56 19.92 -3.27 -5.25
CA CYS A 56 20.39 -2.05 -4.60
C CYS A 56 21.82 -2.17 -4.04
N ASP A 57 22.20 -3.34 -3.52
CA ASP A 57 23.56 -3.60 -3.02
C ASP A 57 24.58 -3.73 -4.17
N CYS A 58 24.17 -4.32 -5.30
CA CYS A 58 25.06 -4.66 -6.40
C CYS A 58 25.15 -3.58 -7.50
N GLU A 59 24.26 -2.57 -7.48
CA GLU A 59 24.21 -1.51 -8.48
C GLU A 59 24.78 -0.18 -7.97
N PRO A 60 25.85 0.33 -8.60
CA PRO A 60 26.39 1.65 -8.27
C PRO A 60 25.31 2.75 -8.38
N GLY A 61 25.08 3.44 -7.26
CA GLY A 61 24.12 4.54 -7.16
C GLY A 61 22.68 4.14 -6.82
N LEU A 62 22.37 2.84 -6.68
CA LEU A 62 21.07 2.37 -6.19
C LEU A 62 21.01 2.11 -4.68
N GLY A 63 22.15 1.94 -4.01
CA GLY A 63 22.19 1.69 -2.56
C GLY A 63 21.47 2.73 -1.70
N LYS A 64 21.39 4.00 -2.15
CA LYS A 64 20.65 5.07 -1.47
C LYS A 64 19.12 4.91 -1.48
N TYR A 65 18.59 4.01 -2.31
CA TYR A 65 17.17 3.69 -2.39
C TYR A 65 16.83 2.38 -1.67
N LYS A 66 17.83 1.70 -1.09
CA LYS A 66 17.61 0.48 -0.33
C LYS A 66 16.82 0.81 0.93
N LEU A 67 15.76 0.05 1.16
CA LEU A 67 14.98 0.14 2.38
C LEU A 67 15.73 -0.56 3.51
N THR A 68 15.73 0.06 4.68
CA THR A 68 16.22 -0.54 5.91
C THR A 68 15.29 -1.65 6.38
N THR A 69 15.78 -2.53 7.27
CA THR A 69 14.96 -3.56 7.90
C THR A 69 13.72 -2.98 8.58
N LEU A 70 13.87 -1.83 9.24
CA LEU A 70 12.78 -1.12 9.90
C LEU A 70 11.74 -0.60 8.90
N GLU A 71 12.18 -0.02 7.78
CA GLU A 71 11.25 0.45 6.75
C GLU A 71 10.49 -0.70 6.10
N TRP A 72 11.16 -1.84 5.87
CA TRP A 72 10.50 -3.06 5.41
C TRP A 72 9.49 -3.61 6.42
N GLU A 73 9.77 -3.52 7.72
CA GLU A 73 8.82 -3.89 8.77
C GLU A 73 7.59 -2.99 8.74
N ILE A 74 7.78 -1.67 8.61
CA ILE A 74 6.68 -0.71 8.49
C ILE A 74 5.84 -1.01 7.24
N VAL A 75 6.47 -1.26 6.10
CA VAL A 75 5.76 -1.66 4.86
C VAL A 75 4.94 -2.93 5.10
N THR A 76 5.54 -3.95 5.74
CA THR A 76 4.85 -5.21 6.06
C THR A 76 3.59 -4.97 6.90
N GLN A 77 3.66 -4.11 7.90
CA GLN A 77 2.54 -3.80 8.78
C GLN A 77 1.49 -2.89 8.12
N LEU A 78 1.89 -2.01 7.20
CA LEU A 78 1.00 -1.05 6.54
C LEU A 78 0.19 -1.67 5.39
N ARG A 79 0.75 -2.67 4.69
CA ARG A 79 0.09 -3.38 3.58
C ARG A 79 -1.34 -3.85 3.91
N PRO A 80 -1.60 -4.62 5.00
CA PRO A 80 -2.97 -5.07 5.31
C PRO A 80 -3.92 -3.91 5.62
N VAL A 81 -3.42 -2.80 6.17
CA VAL A 81 -4.23 -1.60 6.43
C VAL A 81 -4.69 -0.99 5.10
N LEU A 82 -3.76 -0.82 4.17
CA LEU A 82 -4.05 -0.27 2.83
C LEU A 82 -4.89 -1.21 1.96
N ALA A 83 -4.76 -2.53 2.15
CA ALA A 83 -5.59 -3.52 1.47
C ALA A 83 -7.08 -3.36 1.80
N GLY A 84 -7.43 -2.99 3.05
CA GLY A 84 -8.81 -2.68 3.43
C GLY A 84 -9.40 -1.53 2.60
N PHE A 85 -8.64 -0.45 2.43
CA PHE A 85 -9.05 0.67 1.57
C PHE A 85 -9.13 0.30 0.10
N LEU A 86 -8.19 -0.50 -0.41
CA LEU A 86 -8.22 -0.98 -1.79
C LEU A 86 -9.47 -1.82 -2.06
N SER A 87 -9.84 -2.70 -1.13
CA SER A 87 -11.08 -3.49 -1.22
C SER A 87 -12.31 -2.58 -1.24
N ALA A 88 -12.35 -1.61 -0.34
CA ALA A 88 -13.45 -0.66 -0.23
C ALA A 88 -13.62 0.20 -1.51
N THR A 89 -12.53 0.76 -2.03
CA THR A 89 -12.60 1.58 -3.24
C THR A 89 -12.94 0.75 -4.48
N THR A 90 -12.47 -0.49 -4.55
CA THR A 90 -12.80 -1.41 -5.65
C THR A 90 -14.28 -1.75 -5.64
N HIS A 91 -14.85 -2.09 -4.47
CA HIS A 91 -16.29 -2.31 -4.28
C HIS A 91 -17.09 -1.10 -4.74
N MET A 92 -16.77 0.09 -4.23
CA MET A 92 -17.46 1.33 -4.59
C MET A 92 -17.27 1.78 -6.05
N SER A 93 -16.33 1.19 -6.77
CA SER A 93 -16.08 1.48 -8.19
C SER A 93 -16.84 0.56 -9.14
N GLU A 94 -17.59 -0.42 -8.63
CA GLU A 94 -18.43 -1.25 -9.48
C GLU A 94 -19.51 -0.42 -10.18
N SER A 95 -19.77 -0.77 -11.44
CA SER A 95 -20.77 -0.10 -12.27
C SER A 95 -22.04 -0.95 -12.35
N ASN A 96 -23.17 -0.29 -12.60
CA ASN A 96 -24.49 -0.93 -12.74
C ASN A 96 -25.07 -1.55 -11.46
N THR A 97 -24.55 -1.16 -10.28
CA THR A 97 -25.07 -1.57 -8.96
C THR A 97 -25.36 -0.33 -8.12
N CYS A 98 -26.46 -0.31 -7.37
CA CYS A 98 -26.73 0.75 -6.39
C CYS A 98 -25.94 0.45 -5.11
N LEU A 99 -24.85 1.18 -4.89
CA LEU A 99 -23.94 0.97 -3.74
C LEU A 99 -24.05 2.06 -2.66
N VAL A 100 -24.98 3.01 -2.81
CA VAL A 100 -25.14 4.12 -1.85
C VAL A 100 -25.45 3.60 -0.45
N THR A 101 -26.20 2.50 -0.35
CA THR A 101 -26.51 1.82 0.92
C THR A 101 -25.29 1.24 1.61
N ASP A 102 -24.23 0.93 0.87
CA ASP A 102 -23.04 0.26 1.37
C ASP A 102 -22.02 1.25 1.95
N VAL A 103 -22.20 2.56 1.69
CA VAL A 103 -21.26 3.60 2.12
C VAL A 103 -21.06 3.61 3.64
N ILE A 104 -22.15 3.61 4.42
CA ILE A 104 -22.08 3.62 5.90
C ILE A 104 -21.43 2.33 6.42
N PRO A 105 -21.92 1.12 6.06
CA PRO A 105 -21.28 -0.14 6.46
C PRO A 105 -19.79 -0.21 6.11
N LEU A 106 -19.40 0.32 4.96
CA LEU A 106 -18.02 0.29 4.51
C LEU A 106 -17.13 1.24 5.31
N ILE A 107 -17.60 2.45 5.63
CA ILE A 107 -16.88 3.37 6.50
C ILE A 107 -16.75 2.77 7.90
N ASP A 108 -17.80 2.15 8.45
CA ASP A 108 -17.76 1.48 9.76
C ASP A 108 -16.73 0.34 9.78
N ALA A 109 -16.69 -0.48 8.73
CA ALA A 109 -15.73 -1.57 8.60
C ALA A 109 -14.28 -1.05 8.52
N LEU A 110 -14.03 0.01 7.74
CA LEU A 110 -12.72 0.65 7.66
C LEU A 110 -12.33 1.28 9.01
N HIS A 111 -13.25 1.97 9.67
CA HIS A 111 -13.01 2.58 10.97
C HIS A 111 -12.65 1.54 12.04
N ALA A 112 -13.42 0.44 12.12
CA ALA A 112 -13.12 -0.68 13.01
C ALA A 112 -11.75 -1.31 12.72
N GLY A 113 -11.41 -1.49 11.43
CA GLY A 113 -10.10 -1.97 11.00
C GLY A 113 -8.96 -1.07 11.48
N LEU A 114 -9.10 0.25 11.34
CA LEU A 114 -8.09 1.19 11.82
C LEU A 114 -8.00 1.22 13.36
N MET A 115 -9.11 1.17 14.07
CA MET A 115 -9.16 1.09 15.54
C MET A 115 -8.40 -0.13 16.06
N SER A 116 -8.50 -1.27 15.37
CA SER A 116 -7.75 -2.48 15.72
C SER A 116 -6.23 -2.24 15.58
N VAL A 117 -5.79 -1.53 14.54
CA VAL A 117 -4.37 -1.21 14.32
C VAL A 117 -3.86 -0.23 15.36
N VAL A 118 -4.66 0.77 15.75
CA VAL A 118 -4.28 1.75 16.78
C VAL A 118 -4.08 1.08 18.14
N SER A 119 -4.92 0.10 18.47
CA SER A 119 -4.90 -0.62 19.74
C SER A 119 -3.81 -1.71 19.82
N ASP A 120 -3.25 -2.12 18.67
CA ASP A 120 -2.24 -3.16 18.62
C ASP A 120 -0.84 -2.62 18.94
N GLU A 121 -0.37 -2.87 20.16
CA GLU A 121 0.96 -2.45 20.65
C GLU A 121 2.13 -3.17 19.97
N SER A 122 1.88 -4.29 19.28
CA SER A 122 2.91 -4.96 18.49
C SER A 122 3.26 -4.20 17.20
N LYS A 123 2.42 -3.25 16.79
CA LYS A 123 2.65 -2.43 15.59
C LYS A 123 3.59 -1.27 15.89
N HIS A 124 4.40 -0.94 14.90
CA HIS A 124 5.28 0.21 14.93
C HIS A 124 4.49 1.50 15.16
N ARG A 125 5.02 2.41 15.99
CA ARG A 125 4.35 3.67 16.36
C ARG A 125 3.88 4.47 15.15
N THR A 126 4.70 4.53 14.10
CA THR A 126 4.34 5.21 12.84
C THR A 126 3.09 4.62 12.19
N VAL A 127 2.91 3.29 12.21
CA VAL A 127 1.74 2.62 11.62
C VAL A 127 0.49 2.94 12.46
N ARG A 128 0.61 2.88 13.79
CA ARG A 128 -0.47 3.26 14.71
C ARG A 128 -0.88 4.72 14.52
N HIS A 129 0.06 5.64 14.44
CA HIS A 129 -0.21 7.05 14.18
C HIS A 129 -0.81 7.30 12.79
N ALA A 130 -0.34 6.58 11.77
CA ALA A 130 -0.94 6.64 10.43
C ALA A 130 -2.40 6.17 10.46
N ALA A 131 -2.71 5.09 11.20
CA ALA A 131 -4.07 4.62 11.39
C ALA A 131 -4.93 5.66 12.12
N GLN A 132 -4.45 6.27 13.21
CA GLN A 132 -5.15 7.36 13.91
C GLN A 132 -5.49 8.53 12.97
N ARG A 133 -4.58 8.90 12.08
CA ARG A 133 -4.86 9.93 11.07
C ARG A 133 -5.89 9.48 10.04
N GLY A 134 -5.89 8.20 9.67
CA GLY A 134 -6.91 7.59 8.82
C GLY A 134 -8.30 7.67 9.46
N ILE A 135 -8.41 7.39 10.77
CA ILE A 135 -9.66 7.52 11.54
C ILE A 135 -10.16 8.96 11.48
N ALA A 136 -9.32 9.94 11.83
CA ALA A 136 -9.71 11.35 11.78
C ALA A 136 -10.17 11.80 10.37
N ALA A 137 -9.59 11.22 9.32
CA ALA A 137 -10.04 11.46 7.96
C ALA A 137 -11.41 10.83 7.67
N LEU A 138 -11.66 9.58 8.12
CA LEU A 138 -12.96 8.92 7.99
C LEU A 138 -14.04 9.67 8.78
N ASP A 139 -13.79 10.01 10.04
CA ASP A 139 -14.74 10.72 10.91
C ASP A 139 -15.18 12.06 10.30
N LYS A 140 -14.26 12.77 9.65
CA LYS A 140 -14.59 14.00 8.93
C LYS A 140 -15.67 13.77 7.88
N TYR A 141 -15.58 12.70 7.08
CA TYR A 141 -16.57 12.39 6.05
C TYR A 141 -17.81 11.73 6.62
N TYR A 142 -17.66 10.89 7.65
CA TYR A 142 -18.79 10.29 8.35
C TYR A 142 -19.69 11.35 8.99
N SER A 143 -19.13 12.41 9.58
CA SER A 143 -19.94 13.51 10.13
C SER A 143 -20.84 14.20 9.08
N LYS A 144 -20.54 14.07 7.79
CA LYS A 144 -21.36 14.59 6.70
C LYS A 144 -22.56 13.71 6.36
N THR A 145 -22.56 12.44 6.76
CA THR A 145 -23.76 11.59 6.62
C THR A 145 -24.79 11.94 7.68
N ASP A 146 -24.36 12.35 8.88
CA ASP A 146 -25.27 12.79 9.95
C ASP A 146 -26.02 14.09 9.62
N GLU A 147 -25.42 14.97 8.81
CA GLU A 147 -26.03 16.21 8.33
C GLU A 147 -27.19 15.98 7.32
N SER A 148 -27.43 14.74 6.89
CA SER A 148 -28.45 14.40 5.87
C SER A 148 -29.88 14.27 6.42
N TYR A 149 -30.07 14.48 7.73
CA TYR A 149 -31.37 14.43 8.40
C TYR A 149 -32.15 15.75 8.39
N LEU A 150 -31.83 16.69 7.49
CA LEU A 150 -32.54 17.98 7.34
C LEU A 150 -33.52 17.99 6.16
#